data_AF-A0A7C1BK34-F1
#
_entry.id   AF-A0A7C1BK34-F1
#
_cell.length_a   1.000
_cell.length_b   1.000
_cell.length_c   1.000
_cell.angle_alpha   90.00
_cell.angle_beta   90.00
_cell.angle_gamma   90.00
#
_symmetry.space_group_name_H-M   'P 1'
#
loop_
_entity.id
_entity.type
_entity.pdbx_description
1 polymer ?
#
loop_
_entity_poly.entity_id
_entity_poly.type
_entity_poly.pdbx_seq_one_letter_code
_entity_poly.pdbx_strand_id
1 'polypeptide(L)'
;MPYLSPDEARRYELELVEMVKVYPSIPYIKKADEARELLRHGRIDFIVATEYWDHKVSTPPPFTIIRRATAWGRAEIGFIIRGRSIEELIDAIGYVITSNSQFDFIYFRCLSPDIPPPRISVDEDLAEYNMILEQVRRGYIDDRLYDV
;
A
#
# COMPACT_ATOMS: atom_id res chain seq x y z
N MET A 1 -31.64 13.07 1.89
CA MET A 1 -30.31 12.67 2.39
C MET A 1 -30.52 12.05 3.75
N PRO A 2 -30.29 10.74 3.92
CA PRO A 2 -30.39 10.11 5.21
C PRO A 2 -29.19 10.53 6.09
N TYR A 3 -29.47 10.98 7.30
CA TYR A 3 -28.46 11.19 8.34
C TYR A 3 -28.28 9.86 9.08
N LEU A 4 -27.05 9.37 9.21
CA LEU A 4 -26.77 8.19 10.03
C LEU A 4 -26.80 8.56 11.51
N SER A 5 -27.37 7.68 12.33
CA SER A 5 -27.12 7.75 13.77
C SER A 5 -25.64 7.45 14.08
N PRO A 6 -25.11 7.89 15.24
CA PRO A 6 -23.71 7.65 15.60
C PRO A 6 -23.30 6.17 15.58
N ASP A 7 -24.21 5.27 15.97
CA ASP A 7 -23.96 3.83 15.97
C ASP A 7 -23.94 3.23 14.55
N GLU A 8 -24.81 3.72 13.67
CA GLU A 8 -24.82 3.32 12.26
C GLU A 8 -23.58 3.81 11.51
N ALA A 9 -23.17 5.06 11.73
CA ALA A 9 -21.94 5.62 11.17
C ALA A 9 -20.71 4.81 11.59
N ARG A 10 -20.65 4.39 12.86
CA ARG A 10 -19.56 3.56 13.38
C ARG A 10 -19.55 2.16 12.77
N ARG A 11 -20.71 1.52 12.60
CA ARG A 11 -20.80 0.22 11.91
C ARG A 11 -20.34 0.34 10.45
N TYR A 12 -20.78 1.39 9.77
CA TYR A 12 -20.44 1.64 8.38
C TYR A 12 -18.96 1.94 8.16
N GLU A 13 -18.33 2.70 9.07
CA GLU A 13 -16.88 2.93 9.07
C GLU A 13 -16.12 1.59 9.17
N LEU A 14 -16.56 0.68 10.04
CA LEU A 14 -15.94 -0.65 10.18
C LEU A 14 -16.09 -1.50 8.91
N GLU A 15 -17.27 -1.48 8.27
CA GLU A 15 -17.52 -2.21 7.02
C GLU A 15 -16.65 -1.68 5.87
N LEU A 16 -16.54 -0.36 5.72
CA LEU A 16 -15.67 0.27 4.72
C LEU A 16 -14.20 -0.04 4.93
N VAL A 17 -13.73 0.00 6.19
CA VAL A 17 -12.37 -0.39 6.54
C VAL A 17 -12.09 -1.85 6.13
N GLU A 18 -13.05 -2.76 6.31
CA GLU A 18 -12.92 -4.14 5.84
C GLU A 18 -12.93 -4.28 4.31
N MET A 19 -13.76 -3.52 3.59
CA MET A 19 -13.78 -3.55 2.12
C MET A 19 -12.45 -3.08 1.51
N VAL A 20 -11.85 -2.03 2.07
CA VAL A 20 -10.59 -1.46 1.60
C VAL A 20 -9.38 -2.35 1.89
N LYS A 21 -9.50 -3.28 2.84
CA LYS A 21 -8.49 -4.35 3.01
C LYS A 21 -8.44 -5.29 1.80
N VAL A 22 -9.48 -5.31 0.97
CA VAL A 22 -9.68 -6.28 -0.11
C VAL A 22 -9.55 -5.65 -1.50
N TYR A 23 -9.83 -4.35 -1.66
CA TYR A 23 -9.85 -3.67 -2.96
C TYR A 23 -9.21 -2.28 -2.96
N PRO A 24 -8.35 -1.94 -3.94
CA PRO A 24 -7.78 -2.79 -4.98
C PRO A 24 -6.92 -3.92 -4.41
N SER A 25 -7.03 -5.08 -5.07
CA SER A 25 -6.17 -6.23 -4.78
C SER A 25 -4.75 -5.95 -5.29
N ILE A 26 -3.88 -5.50 -4.39
CA ILE A 26 -2.44 -5.42 -4.68
C ILE A 26 -1.76 -6.77 -4.40
N PRO A 27 -0.73 -7.12 -5.18
CA PRO A 27 0.01 -8.35 -4.97
C PRO A 27 0.55 -8.47 -3.55
N TYR A 28 0.46 -9.68 -3.01
CA TYR A 28 1.10 -10.06 -1.77
C TYR A 28 2.23 -11.04 -2.11
N ILE A 29 3.45 -10.71 -1.69
CA ILE A 29 4.66 -11.42 -2.09
C ILE A 29 5.53 -11.79 -0.90
N LYS A 30 6.40 -12.78 -1.12
CA LYS A 30 7.24 -13.35 -0.06
C LYS A 30 8.73 -13.17 -0.28
N LYS A 31 9.17 -13.03 -1.54
CA LYS A 31 10.59 -13.10 -1.92
C LYS A 31 11.03 -11.92 -2.77
N ALA A 32 12.33 -11.65 -2.75
CA ALA A 32 12.94 -10.59 -3.56
C ALA A 32 12.71 -10.77 -5.06
N ASP A 33 12.76 -12.00 -5.56
CA ASP A 33 12.55 -12.28 -7.00
C ASP A 33 11.11 -11.99 -7.45
N GLU A 34 10.13 -12.21 -6.58
CA GLU A 34 8.73 -11.85 -6.86
C GLU A 34 8.60 -10.33 -6.99
N ALA A 35 9.24 -9.56 -6.10
CA ALA A 35 9.26 -8.10 -6.20
C ALA A 35 9.94 -7.62 -7.49
N ARG A 36 11.10 -8.21 -7.86
CA ARG A 36 11.79 -7.89 -9.12
C ARG A 36 10.87 -8.07 -10.31
N GLU A 37 10.17 -9.20 -10.35
CA GLU A 37 9.28 -9.53 -11.45
C GLU A 37 8.10 -8.57 -11.56
N LEU A 38 7.47 -8.21 -10.43
CA LEU A 38 6.40 -7.20 -10.38
C LEU A 38 6.89 -5.85 -10.90
N LEU A 39 8.04 -5.39 -10.43
CA LEU A 39 8.62 -4.09 -10.82
C LEU A 39 8.97 -4.07 -12.31
N ARG A 40 9.53 -5.14 -12.86
CA ARG A 40 9.80 -5.28 -14.31
C ARG A 40 8.54 -5.18 -15.16
N HIS A 41 7.38 -5.52 -14.61
CA HIS A 41 6.07 -5.44 -15.27
C HIS A 41 5.33 -4.12 -14.99
N GLY A 42 5.96 -3.14 -14.34
CA GLY A 42 5.33 -1.86 -14.00
C GLY A 42 4.30 -1.96 -12.86
N ARG A 43 4.35 -3.01 -12.03
CA ARG A 43 3.55 -3.13 -10.82
C ARG A 43 4.33 -2.56 -9.65
N ILE A 44 3.99 -1.33 -9.28
CA ILE A 44 4.77 -0.53 -8.32
C ILE A 44 4.27 -0.65 -6.88
N ASP A 45 3.06 -1.17 -6.67
CA ASP A 45 2.39 -1.32 -5.38
C ASP A 45 2.26 -2.81 -5.01
N PHE A 46 2.75 -3.20 -3.83
CA PHE A 46 2.62 -4.57 -3.30
C PHE A 46 2.84 -4.64 -1.78
N ILE A 47 2.41 -5.74 -1.17
CA ILE A 47 2.65 -6.06 0.25
C ILE A 47 3.67 -7.18 0.35
N VAL A 48 4.64 -7.02 1.24
CA VAL A 48 5.63 -8.06 1.54
C VAL A 48 5.32 -8.73 2.89
N ALA A 49 5.36 -10.06 2.89
CA ALA A 49 5.45 -10.88 4.08
C ALA A 49 6.88 -10.89 4.62
N THR A 50 7.15 -10.18 5.70
CA THR A 50 8.53 -9.91 6.15
C THR A 50 9.25 -11.16 6.66
N GLU A 51 8.50 -12.12 7.20
CA GLU A 51 9.00 -13.39 7.74
C GLU A 51 9.65 -14.28 6.67
N TYR A 52 9.19 -14.21 5.42
CA TYR A 52 9.69 -15.04 4.31
C TYR A 52 10.73 -14.31 3.44
N TRP A 53 10.95 -13.03 3.69
CA TRP A 53 11.82 -12.22 2.85
C TRP A 53 13.28 -12.65 2.98
N ASP A 54 13.87 -13.03 1.85
CA ASP A 54 15.19 -13.66 1.75
C ASP A 54 16.35 -12.69 1.53
N HIS A 55 16.06 -11.41 1.25
CA HIS A 55 17.08 -10.39 0.96
C HIS A 55 17.15 -9.30 2.04
N LYS A 56 17.89 -9.55 3.13
CA LYS A 56 18.04 -8.61 4.24
C LYS A 56 19.26 -7.72 4.03
N VAL A 57 19.08 -6.41 4.20
CA VAL A 57 20.16 -5.41 4.09
C VAL A 57 20.22 -4.60 5.39
N SER A 58 21.43 -4.31 5.88
CA SER A 58 21.63 -3.57 7.14
C SER A 58 21.88 -2.08 6.93
N THR A 59 22.24 -1.67 5.72
CA THR A 59 22.58 -0.27 5.37
C THR A 59 21.70 0.22 4.23
N PRO A 60 21.13 1.43 4.32
CA PRO A 60 20.32 1.96 3.23
C PRO A 60 21.19 2.17 1.98
N PRO A 61 20.66 1.93 0.78
CA PRO A 61 21.38 2.26 -0.45
C PRO A 61 21.62 3.79 -0.55
N PRO A 62 22.77 4.22 -1.07
CA PRO A 62 23.23 5.62 -0.96
C PRO A 62 22.36 6.65 -1.69
N PHE A 63 21.55 6.23 -2.68
CA PHE A 63 20.77 7.16 -3.51
C PHE A 63 19.26 6.86 -3.48
N THR A 64 18.81 6.11 -2.49
CA THR A 64 17.38 5.81 -2.29
C THR A 64 16.70 6.82 -1.37
N ILE A 65 15.51 7.26 -1.77
CA ILE A 65 14.62 8.05 -0.92
C ILE A 65 13.56 7.10 -0.37
N ILE A 66 13.49 6.97 0.96
CA ILE A 66 12.49 6.16 1.66
C ILE A 66 11.60 7.11 2.47
N ARG A 67 10.29 7.04 2.27
CA ARG A 67 9.29 7.84 2.99
C ARG A 67 8.20 6.95 3.55
N ARG A 68 7.63 7.32 4.70
CA ARG A 68 6.43 6.66 5.23
C ARG A 68 5.25 6.93 4.29
N ALA A 69 4.43 5.91 4.12
CA ALA A 69 3.16 5.96 3.41
C ALA A 69 2.04 5.51 4.35
N THR A 70 0.81 5.89 4.01
CA THR A 70 -0.36 5.21 4.55
C THR A 70 -0.26 3.73 4.20
N ALA A 71 -0.44 2.86 5.18
CA ALA A 71 -0.47 1.42 4.93
C ALA A 71 -1.70 1.06 4.09
N TRP A 72 -1.61 -0.01 3.31
CA TRP A 72 -2.69 -0.47 2.45
C TRP A 72 -3.02 -1.94 2.70
N GLY A 73 -4.27 -2.33 2.49
CA GLY A 73 -4.68 -3.72 2.58
C GLY A 73 -4.46 -4.28 4.00
N ARG A 74 -3.79 -5.43 4.08
CA ARG A 74 -3.40 -6.08 5.34
C ARG A 74 -2.07 -5.60 5.92
N ALA A 75 -1.42 -4.62 5.31
CA ALA A 75 -0.15 -4.11 5.83
C ALA A 75 -0.37 -3.30 7.11
N GLU A 76 0.51 -3.47 8.08
CA GLU A 76 0.53 -2.71 9.33
C GLU A 76 1.19 -1.34 9.14
N ILE A 77 2.02 -1.24 8.10
CA ILE A 77 2.89 -0.10 7.83
C ILE A 77 3.15 0.03 6.33
N GLY A 78 3.32 1.26 5.83
CA GLY A 78 3.56 1.55 4.41
C GLY A 78 4.80 2.41 4.17
N PHE A 79 5.44 2.21 3.01
CA PHE A 79 6.58 3.00 2.54
C PHE A 79 6.53 3.30 1.04
N ILE A 80 6.94 4.52 0.67
CA ILE A 80 7.28 4.89 -0.70
C ILE A 80 8.79 4.90 -0.84
N ILE A 81 9.33 4.16 -1.80
CA ILE A 81 10.76 4.08 -2.09
C ILE A 81 11.00 4.59 -3.51
N ARG A 82 11.95 5.51 -3.66
CA ARG A 82 12.47 5.93 -4.96
C ARG A 82 13.93 5.52 -5.08
N GLY A 83 14.26 4.77 -6.11
CA GLY A 83 15.62 4.34 -6.44
C GLY A 83 15.96 4.65 -7.89
N ARG A 84 17.23 4.47 -8.26
CA ARG A 84 17.73 4.63 -9.63
C ARG A 84 17.57 3.36 -10.46
N SER A 85 17.46 2.20 -9.81
CA SER A 85 17.27 0.90 -10.47
C SER A 85 16.37 -0.01 -9.66
N ILE A 86 15.90 -1.10 -10.29
CA ILE A 86 15.12 -2.13 -9.61
C ILE A 86 15.94 -2.77 -8.48
N GLU A 87 17.22 -3.07 -8.69
CA GLU A 87 18.05 -3.68 -7.62
C GLU A 87 18.25 -2.73 -6.43
N GLU A 88 18.41 -1.41 -6.67
CA GLU A 88 18.49 -0.44 -5.58
C GLU A 88 17.18 -0.38 -4.77
N LEU A 89 16.03 -0.58 -5.44
CA LEU A 89 14.74 -0.73 -4.77
C LEU A 89 14.66 -2.02 -3.93
N ILE A 90 15.14 -3.14 -4.45
CA ILE A 90 15.18 -4.42 -3.71
C ILE A 90 16.06 -4.29 -2.46
N ASP A 91 17.22 -3.67 -2.57
CA ASP A 91 18.10 -3.41 -1.43
C ASP A 91 17.43 -2.50 -0.40
N ALA A 92 16.75 -1.45 -0.84
CA ALA A 92 16.00 -0.57 0.04
C ALA A 92 14.82 -1.28 0.74
N ILE A 93 14.09 -2.15 0.05
CA ILE A 93 13.05 -3.01 0.65
C ILE A 93 13.68 -3.88 1.74
N GLY A 94 14.81 -4.54 1.42
CA GLY A 94 15.56 -5.33 2.39
C GLY A 94 15.97 -4.54 3.62
N TYR A 95 16.45 -3.31 3.44
CA TYR A 95 16.79 -2.40 4.54
C TYR A 95 15.58 -2.00 5.38
N VAL A 96 14.46 -1.64 4.74
CA VAL A 96 13.22 -1.29 5.44
C VAL A 96 12.73 -2.46 6.28
N ILE A 97 12.71 -3.66 5.71
CA ILE A 97 12.26 -4.87 6.43
C ILE A 97 13.18 -5.17 7.62
N THR A 98 14.50 -5.10 7.45
CA THR A 98 15.45 -5.29 8.57
C THR A 98 15.23 -4.26 9.68
N SER A 99 14.97 -3.00 9.31
CA SER A 99 14.79 -1.89 10.26
C SER A 99 13.40 -1.87 10.92
N ASN A 100 12.47 -2.70 10.45
CA ASN A 100 11.08 -2.75 10.88
C ASN A 100 10.64 -4.20 11.11
N SER A 101 11.51 -4.98 11.75
CA SER A 101 11.36 -6.43 11.94
C SER A 101 10.18 -6.84 12.82
N GLN A 102 9.54 -5.89 13.51
CA GLN A 102 8.36 -6.12 14.34
C GLN A 102 7.05 -6.22 13.57
N PHE A 103 7.02 -5.87 12.28
CA PHE A 103 5.80 -5.93 11.46
C PHE A 103 5.86 -7.13 10.52
N ASP A 104 4.76 -7.88 10.44
CA ASP A 104 4.65 -9.07 9.61
C ASP A 104 4.35 -8.70 8.15
N PHE A 105 3.59 -7.62 7.94
CA PHE A 105 3.18 -7.16 6.62
C PHE A 105 3.49 -5.69 6.39
N ILE A 106 4.29 -5.42 5.35
CA ILE A 106 4.69 -4.06 4.96
C ILE A 106 4.25 -3.78 3.53
N TYR A 107 3.54 -2.68 3.34
CA TYR A 107 3.17 -2.16 2.03
C TYR A 107 4.32 -1.32 1.45
N PHE A 108 4.61 -1.54 0.17
CA PHE A 108 5.60 -0.80 -0.58
C PHE A 108 5.00 -0.21 -1.85
N ARG A 109 5.35 1.05 -2.09
CA ARG A 109 5.31 1.67 -3.42
C ARG A 109 6.71 1.97 -3.90
N CYS A 110 7.07 1.47 -5.07
CA CYS A 110 8.43 1.54 -5.58
C CYS A 110 8.50 2.26 -6.92
N LEU A 111 9.37 3.27 -7.01
CA LEU A 111 9.52 4.10 -8.20
C LEU A 111 11.00 4.12 -8.63
N SER A 112 11.24 3.90 -9.91
CA SER A 112 12.56 3.97 -10.51
C SER A 112 12.42 4.27 -12.01
N PRO A 113 13.39 4.96 -12.63
CA PRO A 113 13.40 5.15 -14.08
C PRO A 113 13.47 3.84 -14.88
N ASP A 114 13.94 2.73 -14.26
CA ASP A 114 14.01 1.41 -14.90
C ASP A 114 12.65 0.68 -14.93
N ILE A 115 11.65 1.18 -14.21
CA ILE A 115 10.32 0.58 -14.16
C ILE A 115 9.51 1.13 -15.34
N PRO A 116 8.86 0.27 -16.14
CA PRO A 116 7.92 0.72 -17.16
C PRO A 116 6.81 1.59 -16.56
N PRO A 117 6.18 2.49 -17.34
CA PRO A 117 5.07 3.30 -16.85
C PRO A 117 4.04 2.44 -16.08
N PRO A 118 3.66 2.86 -14.86
CA PRO A 118 2.86 2.03 -13.98
C PRO A 118 1.52 1.71 -14.62
N ARG A 119 1.14 0.43 -14.62
CA ARG A 119 -0.11 -0.03 -15.22
C ARG A 119 -1.31 0.11 -14.29
N ILE A 120 -1.04 0.08 -12.98
CA ILE A 120 -2.03 0.18 -11.90
C ILE A 120 -1.34 0.96 -10.78
N SER A 121 -1.99 2.00 -10.28
CA SER A 121 -1.59 2.72 -9.04
C SER A 121 -2.78 2.72 -8.10
N VAL A 122 -2.53 2.47 -6.81
CA VAL A 122 -3.56 2.49 -5.76
C VAL A 122 -4.08 3.92 -5.47
N ASP A 123 -3.55 4.94 -6.13
CA ASP A 123 -3.85 6.35 -5.84
C ASP A 123 -5.31 6.74 -6.04
N GLU A 124 -5.95 6.28 -7.11
CA GLU A 124 -7.35 6.61 -7.42
C GLU A 124 -8.29 5.96 -6.39
N ASP A 125 -8.06 4.68 -6.09
CA ASP A 125 -8.82 3.94 -5.10
C ASP A 125 -8.62 4.49 -3.67
N LEU A 126 -7.40 4.95 -3.34
CA LEU A 126 -7.12 5.64 -2.07
C LEU A 126 -7.88 6.96 -1.95
N ALA A 127 -7.97 7.73 -3.04
CA ALA A 127 -8.66 9.02 -3.04
C ALA A 127 -10.17 8.81 -2.85
N GLU A 128 -10.75 7.86 -3.56
CA GLU A 128 -12.16 7.48 -3.43
C GLU A 128 -12.49 6.98 -2.02
N TYR A 129 -11.67 6.08 -1.47
CA TYR A 129 -11.86 5.59 -0.11
C TYR A 129 -11.82 6.72 0.93
N ASN A 130 -10.79 7.58 0.88
CA ASN A 130 -10.65 8.66 1.86
C ASN A 130 -11.84 9.62 1.80
N MET A 131 -12.38 9.87 0.60
CA MET A 131 -13.58 10.67 0.42
C MET A 131 -14.80 10.00 1.09
N ILE A 132 -15.04 8.71 0.85
CA ILE A 132 -16.17 7.97 1.46
C ILE A 132 -16.02 7.94 2.99
N LEU A 133 -14.82 7.67 3.50
CA LEU A 133 -14.53 7.63 4.93
C LEU A 133 -14.80 8.99 5.61
N GLU A 134 -14.42 10.08 4.97
CA GLU A 134 -14.66 11.44 5.47
C GLU A 134 -16.17 11.77 5.51
N GLN A 135 -16.92 11.33 4.50
CA GLN A 135 -18.38 11.48 4.47
C GLN A 135 -19.02 10.72 5.64
N VAL A 136 -18.66 9.45 5.84
CA VAL A 136 -19.19 8.60 6.91
C VAL A 136 -18.89 9.18 8.29
N ARG A 137 -17.66 9.66 8.51
CA ARG A 137 -17.27 10.33 9.77
C ARG A 137 -18.05 11.61 10.03
N ARG A 138 -18.54 12.27 8.99
CA ARG A 138 -19.42 13.45 9.07
C ARG A 138 -20.90 13.10 9.22
N GLY A 139 -21.26 11.82 9.23
CA GLY A 139 -22.64 11.34 9.33
C GLY A 139 -23.45 11.46 8.04
N TYR A 140 -22.77 11.58 6.90
CA TYR A 140 -23.33 11.75 5.56
C TYR A 140 -22.88 10.59 4.66
N ILE A 141 -23.77 10.06 3.83
CA ILE A 141 -23.40 9.18 2.71
C ILE A 141 -24.11 9.71 1.47
N ASP A 142 -23.35 9.99 0.41
CA ASP A 142 -23.94 10.24 -0.91
C ASP A 142 -24.21 8.89 -1.60
N ASP A 143 -25.48 8.49 -1.65
CA ASP A 143 -25.90 7.21 -2.26
C ASP A 143 -25.54 7.10 -3.76
N ARG A 144 -25.11 8.19 -4.41
CA ARG A 144 -24.69 8.19 -5.82
C ARG A 144 -23.31 7.58 -6.09
N LEU A 145 -22.54 7.27 -5.04
CA LEU A 145 -21.23 6.63 -5.16
C LEU A 145 -21.32 5.09 -5.29
N TYR A 146 -22.51 4.50 -5.15
CA TYR A 146 -22.73 3.06 -5.25
C TYR A 146 -23.16 2.58 -6.64
N ASP A 147 -23.32 3.49 -7.61
CA ASP A 147 -23.73 3.20 -8.99
C ASP A 147 -22.51 3.06 -9.93
N VAL A 148 -21.52 2.22 -9.58
CA VAL A 148 -20.39 1.86 -10.46
C VAL A 148 -20.36 0.36 -10.72
#